data_AF-A0A0A2DLA7-F1
#
_entry.id   AF-A0A0A2DLA7-F1
#
_cell.length_a   1.000
_cell.length_b   1.000
_cell.length_c   1.000
_cell.angle_alpha   90.00
_cell.angle_beta   90.00
_cell.angle_gamma   90.00
#
_symmetry.space_group_name_H-M   'P 1'
#
loop_
_entity.id
_entity.type
_entity.pdbx_description
1 polymer ?
#
loop_
_entity_poly.entity_id
_entity_poly.type
_entity_poly.pdbx_seq_one_letter_code
_entity_poly.pdbx_strand_id
1 'polypeptide(L)'
;MSKKIGLAVTAGVLTGTLWLTGCASDADDEKNVGGSATSELTNAQGRAENSGEASSENQGGKQSNDEEGGGPATDAQKGNHSPQQHGTGHHMDHPSDGGPVPAGMKEATDPQFHVGQAVTLKAEHMPDMNGAKAAIVGAYKTHTYAVNYTPVGGGDRVMDHKWVVQEELADSGRDRLPNGAAVTITADHMDGMKGAKGTVASSTDETVYVVDYEANGKKMTNHKWVVESEIAATDRQ
;
A
#
# COMPACT_ATOMS: atom_id res chain seq x y z
N MET A 1 19.06 9.42 -49.28
CA MET A 1 18.14 8.68 -50.16
C MET A 1 16.92 8.29 -49.35
N SER A 2 15.84 9.06 -49.46
CA SER A 2 14.64 8.89 -48.64
C SER A 2 13.67 7.92 -49.31
N LYS A 3 13.40 6.77 -48.68
CA LYS A 3 12.32 5.87 -49.10
C LYS A 3 11.19 5.93 -48.07
N LYS A 4 10.09 6.56 -48.47
CA LYS A 4 8.79 6.48 -47.80
C LYS A 4 8.03 5.29 -48.38
N ILE A 5 7.59 4.38 -47.52
CA ILE A 5 6.64 3.28 -47.81
C ILE A 5 5.76 3.27 -46.54
N GLY A 6 4.46 3.46 -46.53
CA GLY A 6 3.41 3.08 -47.48
C GLY A 6 2.37 2.34 -46.64
N LEU A 7 1.49 3.11 -45.98
CA LEU A 7 0.44 2.63 -45.07
C LEU A 7 -0.67 1.94 -45.87
N ALA A 8 -1.03 0.71 -45.53
CA ALA A 8 -2.21 0.03 -46.05
C ALA A 8 -3.20 -0.23 -44.90
N VAL A 9 -4.29 0.53 -44.91
CA VAL A 9 -5.46 0.30 -44.04
C VAL A 9 -6.37 -0.69 -44.76
N THR A 10 -6.59 -1.85 -44.15
CA THR A 10 -7.62 -2.80 -44.59
C THR A 10 -8.85 -2.64 -43.70
N ALA A 11 -9.92 -2.08 -44.28
CA ALA A 11 -11.24 -2.05 -43.67
C ALA A 11 -11.93 -3.40 -43.94
N GLY A 12 -12.07 -4.22 -42.90
CA GLY A 12 -12.90 -5.42 -42.93
C GLY A 12 -14.32 -5.10 -42.45
N VAL A 13 -15.26 -4.99 -43.39
CA VAL A 13 -16.70 -5.06 -43.11
C VAL A 13 -17.06 -6.54 -43.06
N LEU A 14 -17.51 -7.04 -41.92
CA LEU A 14 -18.26 -8.29 -41.86
C LEU A 14 -19.59 -8.08 -41.15
N THR A 15 -20.58 -8.50 -41.90
CA THR A 15 -22.02 -8.42 -41.73
C THR A 15 -22.52 -9.36 -40.63
N GLY A 16 -23.43 -8.84 -39.80
CA GLY A 16 -24.67 -9.44 -39.29
C GLY A 16 -24.68 -10.88 -38.74
N THR A 17 -25.26 -11.05 -37.55
CA THR A 17 -26.56 -11.74 -37.41
C THR A 17 -27.17 -11.37 -36.05
N LEU A 18 -28.39 -10.84 -36.10
CA LEU A 18 -29.28 -10.54 -34.99
C LEU A 18 -30.04 -11.83 -34.62
N TRP A 19 -29.95 -12.28 -33.37
CA TRP A 19 -30.89 -13.24 -32.81
C TRP A 19 -31.72 -12.54 -31.73
N LEU A 20 -33.01 -12.34 -32.03
CA LEU A 20 -34.05 -12.00 -31.07
C LEU A 20 -34.96 -13.22 -30.93
N THR A 21 -34.96 -13.83 -29.75
CA THR A 21 -35.99 -14.72 -29.20
C THR A 21 -35.69 -14.73 -27.69
N GLY A 22 -36.48 -14.23 -26.75
CA GLY A 22 -37.94 -14.05 -26.73
C GLY A 22 -38.59 -15.28 -26.12
N CYS A 23 -38.61 -15.41 -24.79
CA CYS A 23 -39.57 -16.22 -24.03
C CYS A 23 -39.71 -15.64 -22.61
N ALA A 24 -40.86 -15.02 -22.36
CA ALA A 24 -41.42 -14.74 -21.06
C ALA A 24 -42.72 -15.56 -20.96
N SER A 25 -42.94 -16.23 -19.83
CA SER A 25 -44.21 -16.81 -19.38
C SER A 25 -44.06 -16.99 -17.85
N ASP A 26 -44.75 -16.19 -17.04
CA ASP A 26 -46.05 -16.49 -16.38
C ASP A 26 -45.90 -17.58 -15.30
N ALA A 27 -45.92 -17.26 -14.00
CA ALA A 27 -47.06 -16.92 -13.13
C ALA A 27 -47.88 -18.15 -12.70
N ASP A 28 -47.82 -18.48 -11.40
CA ASP A 28 -48.87 -19.02 -10.52
C ASP A 28 -48.32 -18.91 -9.06
N ASP A 29 -48.93 -18.17 -8.13
CA ASP A 29 -50.09 -18.55 -7.27
C ASP A 29 -49.69 -19.70 -6.30
N GLU A 30 -49.85 -19.71 -4.97
CA GLU A 30 -50.79 -19.07 -4.07
C GLU A 30 -50.33 -19.25 -2.59
N LYS A 31 -50.74 -18.32 -1.72
CA LYS A 31 -51.03 -18.38 -0.26
C LYS A 31 -50.18 -19.26 0.68
N ASN A 32 -49.55 -18.61 1.67
CA ASN A 32 -49.64 -19.08 3.05
C ASN A 32 -49.86 -17.92 4.04
N VAL A 33 -50.84 -18.10 4.91
CA VAL A 33 -51.39 -17.19 5.90
C VAL A 33 -50.89 -17.60 7.28
N GLY A 34 -50.48 -16.64 8.11
CA GLY A 34 -50.73 -16.71 9.55
C GLY A 34 -49.55 -16.50 10.52
N GLY A 35 -49.74 -15.54 11.44
CA GLY A 35 -49.06 -15.43 12.74
C GLY A 35 -47.98 -14.34 12.79
N SER A 36 -48.26 -13.06 13.03
CA SER A 36 -48.77 -12.42 14.26
C SER A 36 -48.06 -12.87 15.55
N ALA A 37 -47.07 -12.09 15.99
CA ALA A 37 -46.83 -11.77 17.40
C ALA A 37 -45.84 -10.60 17.51
N THR A 38 -46.39 -9.40 17.66
CA THR A 38 -45.75 -8.25 18.28
C THR A 38 -45.66 -8.48 19.79
N SER A 39 -44.51 -8.22 20.40
CA SER A 39 -44.39 -8.07 21.85
C SER A 39 -43.50 -6.88 22.16
N GLU A 40 -44.13 -5.71 22.24
CA GLU A 40 -43.74 -4.66 23.15
C GLU A 40 -44.21 -5.06 24.55
N LEU A 41 -43.33 -4.99 25.55
CA LEU A 41 -43.72 -4.84 26.95
C LEU A 41 -42.70 -3.96 27.68
N THR A 42 -43.28 -2.91 28.23
CA THR A 42 -42.77 -1.83 29.08
C THR A 42 -42.37 -2.31 30.48
N ASN A 43 -41.34 -1.69 31.08
CA ASN A 43 -41.34 -1.11 32.44
C ASN A 43 -39.96 -0.46 32.70
N ALA A 44 -39.83 0.87 32.80
CA ALA A 44 -40.07 1.73 33.97
C ALA A 44 -38.87 1.86 34.94
N GLN A 45 -38.42 3.11 35.03
CA GLN A 45 -38.00 3.86 36.21
C GLN A 45 -36.82 3.36 37.06
N GLY A 46 -35.77 4.19 37.07
CA GLY A 46 -34.69 4.16 38.07
C GLY A 46 -33.81 5.40 37.95
N ARG A 47 -34.20 6.46 38.67
CA ARG A 47 -33.51 7.75 38.85
C ARG A 47 -32.42 7.62 39.93
N ALA A 48 -31.23 8.17 39.67
CA ALA A 48 -30.27 8.76 40.61
C ALA A 48 -29.12 9.35 39.77
N GLU A 49 -29.01 10.66 39.54
CA GLU A 49 -28.44 11.67 40.45
C GLU A 49 -27.18 11.16 41.19
N ASN A 50 -25.99 11.47 40.67
CA ASN A 50 -24.93 12.04 41.50
C ASN A 50 -23.89 12.81 40.67
N SER A 51 -23.82 14.09 41.00
CA SER A 51 -22.77 15.06 40.74
C SER A 51 -21.44 14.68 41.42
N GLY A 52 -20.32 15.07 40.81
CA GLY A 52 -18.99 14.98 41.42
C GLY A 52 -17.96 15.77 40.64
N GLU A 53 -17.93 17.08 40.87
CA GLU A 53 -16.76 17.93 40.66
C GLU A 53 -15.54 17.37 41.40
N ALA A 54 -14.36 17.47 40.77
CA ALA A 54 -13.14 17.89 41.46
C ALA A 54 -12.08 18.30 40.43
N SER A 55 -11.91 19.62 40.34
CA SER A 55 -10.77 20.33 39.77
C SER A 55 -9.46 19.87 40.41
N SER A 56 -8.37 19.90 39.64
CA SER A 56 -7.05 20.14 40.23
C SER A 56 -6.28 21.13 39.36
N GLU A 57 -6.09 22.29 39.97
CA GLU A 57 -5.30 23.42 39.51
C GLU A 57 -3.82 23.03 39.43
N ASN A 58 -3.12 23.52 38.41
CA ASN A 58 -1.67 23.71 38.50
C ASN A 58 -1.35 25.12 38.02
N GLN A 59 -1.28 26.05 38.97
CA GLN A 59 -0.60 27.33 38.82
C GLN A 59 0.40 27.53 39.96
N GLY A 60 1.59 27.97 39.59
CA GLY A 60 2.69 28.35 40.46
C GLY A 60 3.98 28.00 39.72
N GLY A 61 4.89 28.92 39.44
CA GLY A 61 5.14 30.25 39.93
C GLY A 61 6.51 30.67 39.40
N LYS A 62 6.69 31.97 39.28
CA LYS A 62 7.71 32.71 38.53
C LYS A 62 9.07 32.79 39.24
N GLN A 63 10.05 33.27 38.46
CA GLN A 63 11.23 34.10 38.83
C GLN A 63 12.46 33.38 39.40
N SER A 64 13.70 33.83 39.20
CA SER A 64 14.43 34.69 38.23
C SER A 64 15.87 34.80 38.78
N ASN A 65 16.76 35.41 37.99
CA ASN A 65 18.07 36.02 38.29
C ASN A 65 19.25 35.29 37.61
N ASP A 66 19.87 35.88 36.59
CA ASP A 66 20.98 36.88 36.60
C ASP A 66 22.31 36.18 37.00
N GLU A 67 23.49 36.36 36.40
CA GLU A 67 24.05 37.40 35.56
C GLU A 67 25.39 36.89 34.92
N GLU A 68 26.05 37.77 34.18
CA GLU A 68 27.14 37.62 33.19
C GLU A 68 28.47 36.92 33.57
N GLY A 69 29.23 36.57 32.52
CA GLY A 69 30.69 36.45 32.56
C GLY A 69 31.30 36.16 31.18
N GLY A 70 31.88 37.17 30.51
CA GLY A 70 32.45 37.07 29.16
C GLY A 70 33.91 36.61 29.07
N GLY A 71 34.36 36.39 27.81
CA GLY A 71 35.78 36.38 27.40
C GLY A 71 36.29 35.06 26.79
N PRO A 72 37.27 35.09 25.85
CA PRO A 72 37.11 34.41 24.56
C PRO A 72 38.12 33.30 24.21
N ALA A 73 37.88 32.69 23.04
CA ALA A 73 38.78 31.91 22.16
C ALA A 73 38.99 30.41 22.45
N THR A 74 38.65 29.55 21.48
CA THR A 74 39.62 28.79 20.65
C THR A 74 38.93 27.80 19.71
N ASP A 75 39.65 27.50 18.63
CA ASP A 75 39.33 26.70 17.45
C ASP A 75 39.15 25.19 17.73
N ALA A 76 38.58 24.50 16.74
CA ALA A 76 38.64 23.07 16.44
C ALA A 76 37.66 22.07 17.13
N GLN A 77 36.84 21.49 16.26
CA GLN A 77 36.67 20.03 16.06
C GLN A 77 35.32 19.39 16.43
N LYS A 78 34.53 19.14 15.37
CA LYS A 78 33.88 17.86 15.03
C LYS A 78 33.06 17.16 16.15
N GLY A 79 31.76 17.45 16.17
CA GLY A 79 30.74 16.62 16.80
C GLY A 79 29.49 16.58 15.93
N ASN A 80 29.49 15.71 14.91
CA ASN A 80 28.30 15.44 14.09
C ASN A 80 27.31 14.63 14.94
N HIS A 81 26.52 15.33 15.76
CA HIS A 81 25.42 14.73 16.50
C HIS A 81 24.30 14.38 15.52
N SER A 82 24.35 13.16 14.98
CA SER A 82 23.16 12.51 14.43
C SER A 82 22.29 12.09 15.61
N PRO A 83 21.01 12.50 15.68
CA PRO A 83 20.10 11.90 16.64
C PRO A 83 19.82 10.48 16.17
N GLN A 84 20.55 9.53 16.75
CA GLN A 84 20.24 8.10 16.71
C GLN A 84 18.92 7.93 17.48
N GLN A 85 17.79 8.15 16.79
CA GLN A 85 16.49 7.71 17.30
C GLN A 85 16.47 6.19 17.21
N HIS A 86 16.92 5.53 18.27
CA HIS A 86 16.53 4.16 18.55
C HIS A 86 15.05 4.17 18.94
N GLY A 87 14.18 4.30 17.93
CA GLY A 87 12.82 3.82 18.05
C GLY A 87 12.91 2.31 18.22
N THR A 88 12.34 1.79 19.30
CA THR A 88 12.01 0.37 19.46
C THR A 88 10.99 -0.02 18.39
N GLY A 89 11.46 -0.15 17.15
CA GLY A 89 10.66 -0.55 16.02
C GLY A 89 10.21 -1.97 16.24
N HIS A 90 8.91 -2.15 16.42
CA HIS A 90 8.28 -3.45 16.23
C HIS A 90 8.66 -3.93 14.83
N HIS A 91 9.58 -4.89 14.76
CA HIS A 91 9.97 -5.54 13.52
C HIS A 91 8.77 -6.37 13.08
N MET A 92 7.84 -5.75 12.37
CA MET A 92 6.67 -6.42 11.83
C MET A 92 7.19 -7.52 10.90
N ASP A 93 6.80 -8.76 11.17
CA ASP A 93 7.28 -9.89 10.40
C ASP A 93 6.76 -9.78 8.96
N HIS A 94 7.68 -9.83 8.00
CA HIS A 94 7.35 -9.93 6.58
C HIS A 94 7.30 -11.40 6.20
N PRO A 95 6.18 -11.89 5.63
CA PRO A 95 6.07 -13.24 5.14
C PRO A 95 7.19 -13.56 4.13
N SER A 96 7.74 -14.77 4.21
CA SER A 96 8.75 -15.23 3.24
C SER A 96 8.17 -15.47 1.85
N ASP A 97 6.86 -15.66 1.73
CA ASP A 97 6.15 -15.73 0.45
C ASP A 97 5.16 -14.56 0.35
N GLY A 98 5.29 -13.74 -0.70
CA GLY A 98 4.38 -12.63 -0.95
C GLY A 98 3.00 -13.05 -1.47
N GLY A 99 2.81 -14.34 -1.75
CA GLY A 99 1.56 -14.90 -2.23
C GLY A 99 1.24 -14.51 -3.68
N PRO A 100 0.00 -14.74 -4.15
CA PRO A 100 -0.35 -14.50 -5.54
C PRO A 100 -0.33 -13.01 -5.88
N VAL A 101 -0.07 -12.74 -7.16
CA VAL A 101 -0.26 -11.43 -7.77
C VAL A 101 -1.76 -11.07 -7.77
N PRO A 102 -2.14 -9.81 -7.52
CA PRO A 102 -3.54 -9.36 -7.58
C PRO A 102 -4.21 -9.73 -8.91
N ALA A 103 -5.49 -10.05 -8.87
CA ALA A 103 -6.24 -10.36 -10.07
C ALA A 103 -6.38 -9.11 -10.97
N GLY A 104 -6.37 -9.32 -12.29
CA GLY A 104 -6.57 -8.24 -13.27
C GLY A 104 -5.32 -7.41 -13.60
N MET A 105 -4.17 -7.74 -13.02
CA MET A 105 -2.89 -7.11 -13.36
C MET A 105 -2.56 -7.29 -14.84
N LYS A 106 -2.12 -6.21 -15.48
CA LYS A 106 -1.67 -6.22 -16.87
C LYS A 106 -0.17 -6.45 -16.94
N GLU A 107 0.26 -7.50 -17.63
CA GLU A 107 1.68 -7.74 -17.91
C GLU A 107 2.31 -6.57 -18.68
N ALA A 108 3.56 -6.25 -18.35
CA ALA A 108 4.34 -5.27 -19.10
C ALA A 108 4.75 -5.87 -20.45
N THR A 109 4.50 -5.15 -21.55
CA THR A 109 4.76 -5.66 -22.91
C THR A 109 6.24 -5.64 -23.30
N ASP A 110 7.00 -4.70 -22.75
CA ASP A 110 8.44 -4.53 -23.01
C ASP A 110 9.13 -3.99 -21.76
N PRO A 111 9.22 -4.80 -20.68
CA PRO A 111 9.88 -4.37 -19.46
C PRO A 111 11.40 -4.32 -19.66
N GLN A 112 12.09 -3.39 -18.98
CA GLN A 112 13.56 -3.34 -19.03
C GLN A 112 14.21 -4.64 -18.49
N PHE A 113 13.54 -5.30 -17.54
CA PHE A 113 13.98 -6.58 -16.98
C PHE A 113 12.92 -7.65 -17.25
N HIS A 114 13.27 -8.70 -17.98
CA HIS A 114 12.30 -9.73 -18.39
C HIS A 114 12.10 -10.79 -17.30
N VAL A 115 10.94 -11.46 -17.30
CA VAL A 115 10.69 -12.62 -16.42
C VAL A 115 11.76 -13.70 -16.66
N GLY A 116 12.30 -14.25 -15.58
CA GLY A 116 13.43 -15.19 -15.58
C GLY A 116 14.81 -14.54 -15.55
N GLN A 117 14.90 -13.21 -15.71
CA GLN A 117 16.17 -12.50 -15.67
C GLN A 117 16.72 -12.39 -14.23
N ALA A 118 18.02 -12.61 -14.08
CA ALA A 118 18.75 -12.31 -12.86
C ALA A 118 19.10 -10.82 -12.79
N VAL A 119 18.89 -10.22 -11.62
CA VAL A 119 19.10 -8.79 -11.35
C VAL A 119 19.71 -8.58 -9.97
N THR A 120 20.18 -7.36 -9.72
CA THR A 120 20.59 -6.88 -8.40
C THR A 120 19.57 -5.88 -7.90
N LEU A 121 19.03 -6.09 -6.70
CA LEU A 121 18.11 -5.15 -6.06
C LEU A 121 18.89 -3.95 -5.49
N LYS A 122 18.31 -2.76 -5.62
CA LYS A 122 18.79 -1.50 -5.03
C LYS A 122 17.80 -0.92 -4.01
N ALA A 123 16.67 -1.61 -3.81
CA ALA A 123 15.65 -1.22 -2.85
C ALA A 123 16.15 -1.42 -1.41
N GLU A 124 15.68 -0.55 -0.52
CA GLU A 124 15.93 -0.61 0.93
C GLU A 124 14.60 -0.74 1.71
N HIS A 125 13.61 -1.43 1.12
CA HIS A 125 12.29 -1.61 1.74
C HIS A 125 12.36 -2.54 2.96
N MET A 126 13.27 -3.51 2.91
CA MET A 126 13.54 -4.50 3.93
C MET A 126 15.04 -4.61 4.20
N PRO A 127 15.46 -4.98 5.43
CA PRO A 127 16.84 -5.32 5.70
C PRO A 127 17.40 -6.32 4.69
N ASP A 128 18.66 -6.12 4.30
CA ASP A 128 19.42 -7.01 3.41
C ASP A 128 18.88 -7.15 1.98
N MET A 129 17.96 -6.28 1.57
CA MET A 129 17.44 -6.23 0.21
C MET A 129 18.39 -5.51 -0.76
N ASN A 130 19.03 -4.42 -0.32
CA ASN A 130 19.96 -3.68 -1.16
C ASN A 130 21.23 -4.51 -1.45
N GLY A 131 21.55 -4.66 -2.73
CA GLY A 131 22.63 -5.51 -3.21
C GLY A 131 22.28 -6.99 -3.34
N ALA A 132 21.09 -7.42 -2.93
CA ALA A 132 20.67 -8.81 -3.06
C ALA A 132 20.49 -9.20 -4.53
N LYS A 133 20.92 -10.42 -4.87
CA LYS A 133 20.62 -11.03 -6.17
C LYS A 133 19.18 -11.52 -6.17
N ALA A 134 18.46 -11.23 -7.23
CA ALA A 134 17.07 -11.62 -7.39
C ALA A 134 16.79 -12.14 -8.80
N ALA A 135 15.70 -12.90 -8.94
CA ALA A 135 15.12 -13.28 -10.22
C ALA A 135 13.79 -12.57 -10.41
N ILE A 136 13.56 -11.98 -11.59
CA ILE A 136 12.25 -11.44 -11.95
C ILE A 136 11.28 -12.61 -12.16
N VAL A 137 10.20 -12.68 -11.39
CA VAL A 137 9.14 -13.70 -11.54
C VAL A 137 7.84 -13.11 -12.07
N GLY A 138 7.73 -11.78 -12.16
CA GLY A 138 6.63 -11.10 -12.84
C GLY A 138 6.97 -9.64 -13.14
N ALA A 139 6.40 -9.09 -14.21
CA ALA A 139 6.59 -7.70 -14.64
C ALA A 139 5.26 -7.13 -15.13
N TYR A 140 4.81 -6.02 -14.54
CA TYR A 140 3.45 -5.52 -14.74
C TYR A 140 3.42 -4.01 -14.96
N LYS A 141 2.39 -3.57 -15.70
CA LYS A 141 2.07 -2.17 -15.91
C LYS A 141 0.82 -1.80 -15.12
N THR A 142 0.99 -0.97 -14.11
CA THR A 142 -0.08 -0.43 -13.25
C THR A 142 0.37 0.92 -12.67
N HIS A 143 -0.49 1.55 -11.87
CA HIS A 143 -0.10 2.67 -11.01
C HIS A 143 0.40 2.12 -9.68
N THR A 144 1.59 2.54 -9.28
CA THR A 144 2.25 2.04 -8.07
C THR A 144 2.37 3.16 -7.05
N TYR A 145 2.07 2.85 -5.79
CA TYR A 145 1.89 3.83 -4.73
C TYR A 145 2.75 3.50 -3.51
N ALA A 146 3.40 4.51 -2.97
CA ALA A 146 3.82 4.47 -1.58
C ALA A 146 2.68 4.99 -0.71
N VAL A 147 2.41 4.34 0.41
CA VAL A 147 1.23 4.65 1.27
C VAL A 147 1.61 4.91 2.72
N ASN A 148 0.85 5.79 3.36
CA ASN A 148 0.89 6.00 4.80
C ASN A 148 -0.37 5.42 5.43
N TYR A 149 -0.25 4.51 6.39
CA TYR A 149 -1.42 3.87 7.00
C TYR A 149 -1.19 3.52 8.47
N THR A 150 -2.28 3.34 9.19
CA THR A 150 -2.25 2.79 10.55
C THR A 150 -2.73 1.35 10.47
N PRO A 151 -1.94 0.36 10.94
CA PRO A 151 -2.32 -1.04 10.85
C PRO A 151 -3.65 -1.33 11.54
N VAL A 152 -4.42 -2.23 10.96
CA VAL A 152 -5.62 -2.80 11.60
C VAL A 152 -5.17 -3.56 12.85
N GLY A 153 -5.88 -3.35 13.96
CA GLY A 153 -5.49 -3.91 15.26
C GLY A 153 -4.59 -2.98 16.09
N GLY A 154 -4.18 -1.83 15.54
CA GLY A 154 -3.37 -0.83 16.22
C GLY A 154 -1.87 -0.96 15.89
N GLY A 155 -1.03 -0.28 16.68
CA GLY A 155 0.40 -0.15 16.41
C GLY A 155 0.76 1.20 15.79
N ASP A 156 2.05 1.40 15.57
CA ASP A 156 2.58 2.65 15.04
C ASP A 156 2.15 2.87 13.59
N ARG A 157 1.97 4.14 13.23
CA ARG A 157 1.67 4.52 11.85
C ARG A 157 2.86 4.20 10.96
N VAL A 158 2.61 3.45 9.89
CA VAL A 158 3.59 3.18 8.84
C VAL A 158 3.58 4.34 7.84
N MET A 159 4.77 4.87 7.54
CA MET A 159 4.97 6.01 6.65
C MET A 159 5.79 5.58 5.43
N ASP A 160 5.43 6.11 4.26
CA ASP A 160 6.07 5.85 2.96
C ASP A 160 6.28 4.35 2.66
N HIS A 161 5.32 3.50 3.01
CA HIS A 161 5.41 2.07 2.75
C HIS A 161 5.39 1.81 1.24
N LYS A 162 6.45 1.18 0.75
CA LYS A 162 6.66 0.81 -0.65
C LYS A 162 6.54 -0.71 -0.80
N TRP A 163 5.71 -1.23 -1.69
CA TRP A 163 4.72 -0.54 -2.54
C TRP A 163 3.39 -1.26 -2.46
N VAL A 164 2.31 -0.58 -2.86
CA VAL A 164 1.05 -1.21 -3.24
C VAL A 164 0.67 -0.77 -4.64
N VAL A 165 -0.08 -1.60 -5.37
CA VAL A 165 -0.53 -1.29 -6.74
C VAL A 165 -2.01 -0.89 -6.78
N GLN A 166 -2.47 -0.32 -7.89
CA GLN A 166 -3.87 0.10 -8.10
C GLN A 166 -4.88 -1.00 -7.73
N GLU A 167 -4.58 -2.23 -8.13
CA GLU A 167 -5.38 -3.44 -7.92
C GLU A 167 -5.42 -3.90 -6.45
N GLU A 168 -4.57 -3.35 -5.60
CA GLU A 168 -4.51 -3.60 -4.15
C GLU A 168 -5.16 -2.47 -3.33
N LEU A 169 -5.92 -1.59 -3.97
CA LEU A 169 -6.67 -0.52 -3.32
C LEU A 169 -8.17 -0.68 -3.62
N ALA A 170 -8.98 -0.74 -2.56
CA ALA A 170 -10.43 -0.92 -2.71
C ALA A 170 -11.06 0.28 -3.42
N ASP A 171 -12.00 -0.01 -4.33
CA ASP A 171 -12.81 0.98 -5.05
C ASP A 171 -11.99 2.07 -5.77
N SER A 172 -10.74 1.78 -6.13
CA SER A 172 -9.79 2.75 -6.70
C SER A 172 -10.06 3.08 -8.17
N GLY A 173 -10.86 2.26 -8.86
CA GLY A 173 -11.07 2.38 -10.30
C GLY A 173 -9.79 2.12 -11.10
N ARG A 174 -9.66 2.75 -12.28
CA ARG A 174 -8.49 2.60 -13.16
C ARG A 174 -7.62 3.84 -13.27
N ASP A 175 -8.13 4.97 -12.81
CA ASP A 175 -7.43 6.24 -12.90
C ASP A 175 -6.41 6.36 -11.77
N ARG A 176 -5.28 7.03 -12.08
CA ARG A 176 -4.23 7.29 -11.09
C ARG A 176 -4.75 8.15 -9.95
N LEU A 177 -4.48 7.74 -8.73
CA LEU A 177 -4.83 8.48 -7.53
C LEU A 177 -3.80 9.61 -7.26
N PRO A 178 -4.25 10.83 -6.91
CA PRO A 178 -3.35 11.91 -6.54
C PRO A 178 -2.71 11.68 -5.16
N ASN A 179 -1.56 12.31 -4.91
CA ASN A 179 -0.95 12.31 -3.58
C ASN A 179 -1.92 12.90 -2.55
N GLY A 180 -1.96 12.31 -1.36
CA GLY A 180 -2.90 12.65 -0.29
C GLY A 180 -4.29 12.03 -0.42
N ALA A 181 -4.61 11.36 -1.54
CA ALA A 181 -5.88 10.64 -1.68
C ALA A 181 -6.05 9.60 -0.57
N ALA A 182 -7.24 9.55 0.03
CA ALA A 182 -7.61 8.54 1.00
C ALA A 182 -7.84 7.20 0.30
N VAL A 183 -7.33 6.12 0.90
CA VAL A 183 -7.41 4.76 0.34
C VAL A 183 -7.74 3.74 1.42
N THR A 184 -8.34 2.62 1.00
CA THR A 184 -8.42 1.40 1.82
C THR A 184 -7.58 0.34 1.15
N ILE A 185 -6.57 -0.16 1.87
CA ILE A 185 -5.57 -1.09 1.33
C ILE A 185 -6.12 -2.52 1.40
N THR A 186 -6.09 -3.26 0.30
CA THR A 186 -6.49 -4.68 0.24
C THR A 186 -5.29 -5.63 0.15
N ALA A 187 -4.09 -5.09 -0.08
CA ALA A 187 -2.84 -5.82 0.07
C ALA A 187 -2.69 -6.41 1.48
N ASP A 188 -1.99 -7.54 1.55
CA ASP A 188 -1.73 -8.31 2.78
C ASP A 188 -0.23 -8.63 2.87
N HIS A 189 0.62 -7.64 2.58
CA HIS A 189 2.08 -7.84 2.50
C HIS A 189 2.73 -8.00 3.89
N MET A 190 2.05 -7.51 4.94
CA MET A 190 2.46 -7.61 6.34
C MET A 190 1.23 -7.51 7.24
N ASP A 191 1.35 -8.04 8.45
CA ASP A 191 0.27 -8.08 9.43
C ASP A 191 -0.32 -6.68 9.67
N GLY A 192 -1.65 -6.62 9.66
CA GLY A 192 -2.42 -5.38 9.88
C GLY A 192 -2.51 -4.46 8.66
N MET A 193 -1.91 -4.78 7.51
CA MET A 193 -2.07 -3.97 6.29
C MET A 193 -3.46 -4.13 5.66
N LYS A 194 -3.97 -5.35 5.57
CA LYS A 194 -5.23 -5.63 4.89
C LYS A 194 -6.41 -4.98 5.60
N GLY A 195 -7.14 -4.16 4.86
CA GLY A 195 -8.26 -3.34 5.37
C GLY A 195 -7.83 -2.04 6.04
N ALA A 196 -6.53 -1.74 6.13
CA ALA A 196 -6.05 -0.51 6.72
C ALA A 196 -6.48 0.70 5.89
N LYS A 197 -6.87 1.77 6.58
CA LYS A 197 -7.14 3.07 5.97
C LYS A 197 -5.86 3.90 5.94
N GLY A 198 -5.58 4.49 4.80
CA GLY A 198 -4.35 5.23 4.58
C GLY A 198 -4.50 6.38 3.60
N THR A 199 -3.35 6.97 3.25
CA THR A 199 -3.25 7.98 2.20
C THR A 199 -2.11 7.66 1.25
N VAL A 200 -2.26 8.05 -0.02
CA VAL A 200 -1.16 7.99 -1.00
C VAL A 200 -0.08 8.99 -0.60
N ALA A 201 1.14 8.52 -0.33
CA ALA A 201 2.30 9.35 -0.05
C ALA A 201 2.91 9.87 -1.36
N SER A 202 3.17 8.97 -2.29
CA SER A 202 3.71 9.24 -3.62
C SER A 202 3.28 8.16 -4.60
N SER A 203 3.48 8.39 -5.90
CA SER A 203 3.17 7.41 -6.94
C SER A 203 4.14 7.47 -8.11
N THR A 204 4.31 6.33 -8.77
CA THR A 204 5.11 6.17 -10.00
C THR A 204 4.35 5.33 -11.01
N ASP A 205 4.67 5.52 -12.29
CA ASP A 205 4.13 4.77 -13.43
C ASP A 205 5.20 3.84 -14.04
N GLU A 206 6.31 3.62 -13.34
CA GLU A 206 7.34 2.64 -13.71
C GLU A 206 6.75 1.22 -13.80
N THR A 207 7.43 0.35 -14.55
CA THR A 207 7.15 -1.08 -14.48
C THR A 207 7.36 -1.56 -13.05
N VAL A 208 6.39 -2.30 -12.54
CA VAL A 208 6.46 -2.92 -11.21
C VAL A 208 6.74 -4.41 -11.37
N TYR A 209 7.61 -4.94 -10.52
CA TYR A 209 8.12 -6.30 -10.62
C TYR A 209 7.82 -7.09 -9.36
N VAL A 210 7.65 -8.39 -9.56
CA VAL A 210 7.66 -9.40 -8.50
C VAL A 210 8.98 -10.13 -8.60
N VAL A 211 9.64 -10.34 -7.46
CA VAL A 211 10.98 -10.93 -7.43
C VAL A 211 11.10 -12.09 -6.43
N ASP A 212 11.88 -13.09 -6.81
CA ASP A 212 12.41 -14.09 -5.88
C ASP A 212 13.84 -13.69 -5.53
N TYR A 213 14.18 -13.65 -4.23
CA TYR A 213 15.55 -13.33 -3.80
C TYR A 213 15.92 -14.10 -2.53
N GLU A 214 17.19 -14.07 -2.16
CA GLU A 214 17.68 -14.65 -0.91
C GLU A 214 18.21 -13.55 0.00
N ALA A 215 17.77 -13.55 1.25
CA ALA A 215 18.28 -12.66 2.30
C ALA A 215 18.50 -13.46 3.57
N ASN A 216 19.66 -13.27 4.21
CA ASN A 216 20.03 -13.98 5.46
C ASN A 216 19.91 -15.52 5.38
N GLY A 217 20.26 -16.11 4.23
CA GLY A 217 20.14 -17.55 4.02
C GLY A 217 18.69 -18.06 3.91
N LYS A 218 17.72 -17.16 3.81
CA LYS A 218 16.30 -17.47 3.61
C LYS A 218 15.87 -17.03 2.23
N LYS A 219 15.18 -17.93 1.53
CA LYS A 219 14.53 -17.61 0.27
C LYS A 219 13.26 -16.79 0.54
N MET A 220 13.16 -15.66 -0.13
CA MET A 220 11.97 -14.82 -0.21
C MET A 220 11.36 -15.04 -1.60
N THR A 221 10.12 -15.51 -1.66
CA THR A 221 9.42 -15.82 -2.92
C THR A 221 8.29 -14.84 -3.19
N ASN A 222 8.05 -14.57 -4.46
CA ASN A 222 6.97 -13.68 -4.91
C ASN A 222 6.97 -12.32 -4.18
N HIS A 223 8.14 -11.78 -3.86
CA HIS A 223 8.23 -10.53 -3.12
C HIS A 223 7.62 -9.39 -3.95
N LYS A 224 6.65 -8.73 -3.34
CA LYS A 224 5.89 -7.60 -3.86
C LYS A 224 6.22 -6.37 -3.02
N TRP A 225 6.65 -5.26 -3.61
CA TRP A 225 6.99 -5.06 -5.01
C TRP A 225 8.30 -4.28 -5.09
N VAL A 226 8.91 -4.26 -6.27
CA VAL A 226 9.99 -3.32 -6.60
C VAL A 226 9.70 -2.66 -7.94
N VAL A 227 10.12 -1.41 -8.09
CA VAL A 227 9.97 -0.68 -9.37
C VAL A 227 11.26 -0.71 -10.18
N GLU A 228 11.18 -0.37 -11.47
CA GLU A 228 12.30 -0.45 -12.41
C GLU A 228 13.58 0.27 -11.95
N SER A 229 13.45 1.47 -11.39
CA SER A 229 14.57 2.25 -10.86
C SER A 229 15.23 1.63 -9.63
N GLU A 230 14.57 0.69 -8.95
CA GLU A 230 15.08 -0.05 -7.79
C GLU A 230 15.81 -1.34 -8.18
N ILE A 231 16.00 -1.58 -9.47
CA ILE A 231 16.67 -2.77 -10.00
C ILE A 231 17.88 -2.36 -10.84
N ALA A 232 18.94 -3.16 -10.80
CA ALA A 232 20.07 -3.08 -11.71
C ALA A 232 20.28 -4.41 -12.42
N ALA A 233 20.77 -4.34 -13.67
CA ALA A 233 21.25 -5.55 -14.34
C ALA A 233 22.39 -6.16 -13.52
N THR A 234 22.39 -7.48 -13.36
CA THR A 234 23.57 -8.15 -12.82
C THR A 234 24.69 -8.04 -13.85
N ASP A 235 25.88 -7.63 -13.41
CA ASP A 235 27.06 -7.62 -14.26
C ASP A 235 27.25 -9.02 -14.86
N ARG A 236 27.31 -9.11 -16.19
CA ARG A 236 27.75 -10.34 -16.85
C ARG A 236 29.23 -10.52 -16.51
N GLN A 237 29.53 -11.38 -15.55
CA GLN A 237 30.87 -11.91 -15.34
C GLN A 237 31.19 -12.98 -16.39
#